data_AF-A0A1H6TUM3-F1
#
_entry.id   AF-A0A1H6TUM3-F1
#
_cell.length_a   1.000
_cell.length_b   1.000
_cell.length_c   1.000
_cell.angle_alpha   90.00
_cell.angle_beta   90.00
_cell.angle_gamma   90.00
#
_symmetry.space_group_name_H-M   'P 1'
#
loop_
_entity.id
_entity.type
_entity.pdbx_description
1 polymer ?
#
loop_
_entity_poly.entity_id
_entity_poly.type
_entity_poly.pdbx_seq_one_letter_code
_entity_poly.pdbx_strand_id
1 'polypeptide(L)'
;MDTESRHNIAIFIDIENVIISATEEGLEFDIEPVLEKLSEYGRIVYRRAFGDLVSTCTDKYKMNRIRRMLQQHYIQFEDIPYLSRHKNTADIRLVVDALSLSYAQPAIDTIAIFSSDRDYMPLVAKLRELGKNIIGIGSSIEATNKHYVNSFDEFFYYTSFFDQGYIPAGDNEALMRNYKRLVCKAVVALSEKGKKPVGAALMLMIKQLRPDFDLRLIGLTGFRGLADLMEEEKLIQTTPHGGDILIELQDEAFTWLEKNEDITHLIAKDGNLVEGYKRYIRNKLKCELPSFERRQQIYLAAENVIHSSVDKGETLGLSSIADQVTQQLDWCDDNVVFKLLYGIFRKFAFKVELGVDRYNPVIKGIQLDKSIWDDLFIENMIAVMVSDDMDELNPEALAELFGVNVTLTSKIVATL
;
A
#
# COMPACT_ATOMS: atom_id res chain seq x y z
N MET A 1 5.33 3.25 -41.51
CA MET A 1 6.07 2.17 -40.85
C MET A 1 6.79 2.82 -39.68
N ASP A 2 6.16 2.86 -38.51
CA ASP A 2 6.90 3.14 -37.29
C ASP A 2 7.80 1.93 -37.06
N THR A 3 9.09 2.10 -37.27
CA THR A 3 10.08 1.17 -36.75
C THR A 3 9.96 1.22 -35.24
N GLU A 4 9.49 0.14 -34.59
CA GLU A 4 9.60 -0.04 -33.14
C GLU A 4 11.03 0.28 -32.72
N SER A 5 11.26 1.48 -32.18
CA SER A 5 12.58 1.85 -31.67
C SER A 5 12.79 1.02 -30.42
N ARG A 6 13.57 -0.06 -30.52
CA ARG A 6 14.02 -0.80 -29.35
C ARG A 6 14.67 0.16 -28.36
N HIS A 7 14.11 0.24 -27.16
CA HIS A 7 14.62 1.04 -26.04
C HIS A 7 16.06 0.65 -25.71
N ASN A 8 16.88 1.61 -25.27
CA ASN A 8 18.27 1.36 -24.91
C ASN A 8 18.41 1.35 -23.40
N ILE A 9 18.94 0.24 -22.87
CA ILE A 9 19.05 0.00 -21.44
C ILE A 9 20.50 0.15 -20.99
N ALA A 10 20.69 0.84 -19.87
CA ALA A 10 21.92 0.78 -19.08
C ALA A 10 21.69 0.04 -17.77
N ILE A 11 22.50 -0.96 -17.45
CA ILE A 11 22.48 -1.65 -16.16
C ILE A 11 23.67 -1.24 -15.29
N PHE A 12 23.36 -0.89 -14.04
CA PHE A 12 24.30 -0.61 -12.96
C PHE A 12 24.13 -1.65 -11.86
N ILE A 13 25.21 -2.36 -11.53
CA ILE A 13 25.20 -3.49 -10.60
C ILE A 13 26.04 -3.12 -9.39
N ASP A 14 25.41 -3.17 -8.22
CA ASP A 14 26.10 -3.12 -6.94
C ASP A 14 26.57 -4.54 -6.60
N ILE A 15 27.82 -4.86 -6.95
CA ILE A 15 28.27 -6.26 -6.93
C ILE A 15 28.32 -6.83 -5.52
N GLU A 16 28.62 -5.99 -4.52
CA GLU A 16 28.73 -6.43 -3.13
C GLU A 16 27.36 -6.79 -2.60
N ASN A 17 26.38 -5.88 -2.78
CA ASN A 17 25.01 -6.10 -2.34
C ASN A 17 24.43 -7.38 -2.97
N VAL A 18 24.55 -7.54 -4.29
CA VAL A 18 23.94 -8.68 -4.99
C VAL A 18 24.61 -10.01 -4.65
N ILE A 19 25.93 -10.06 -4.43
CA ILE A 19 26.61 -11.30 -4.04
C ILE A 19 26.25 -11.69 -2.60
N ILE A 20 26.20 -10.71 -1.69
CA ILE A 20 25.83 -10.95 -0.29
C ILE A 20 24.41 -11.49 -0.26
N SER A 21 23.46 -10.77 -0.87
CA SER A 21 22.06 -11.18 -0.90
C SER A 21 21.84 -12.53 -1.59
N ALA A 22 22.49 -12.79 -2.73
CA ALA A 22 22.41 -14.11 -3.37
C ALA A 22 22.93 -15.22 -2.44
N THR A 23 24.03 -14.97 -1.72
CA THR A 23 24.59 -15.95 -0.78
C THR A 23 23.67 -16.17 0.42
N GLU A 24 23.00 -15.14 0.93
CA GLU A 24 22.01 -15.23 2.01
C GLU A 24 20.77 -16.04 1.60
N GLU A 25 20.35 -15.93 0.34
CA GLU A 25 19.28 -16.73 -0.27
C GLU A 25 19.73 -18.15 -0.67
N GLY A 26 20.99 -18.54 -0.38
CA GLY A 26 21.54 -19.84 -0.73
C GLY A 26 21.81 -20.04 -2.24
N LEU A 27 21.84 -18.95 -3.00
CA LEU A 27 22.10 -18.94 -4.44
C LEU A 27 23.56 -18.63 -4.75
N GLU A 28 24.04 -19.14 -5.89
CA GLU A 28 25.25 -18.61 -6.50
C GLU A 28 24.90 -17.37 -7.33
N PHE A 29 25.71 -16.31 -7.22
CA PHE A 29 25.53 -15.13 -8.06
C PHE A 29 25.79 -15.45 -9.54
N ASP A 30 24.79 -15.19 -10.36
CA ASP A 30 24.76 -15.35 -11.81
C ASP A 30 23.96 -14.20 -12.44
N ILE A 31 24.58 -13.47 -13.34
CA ILE A 31 23.98 -12.29 -13.97
C ILE A 31 23.16 -12.64 -15.22
N GLU A 32 23.33 -13.83 -15.79
CA GLU A 32 22.73 -14.21 -17.07
C GLU A 32 21.20 -14.05 -17.08
N PRO A 33 20.44 -14.58 -16.09
CA PRO A 33 18.98 -14.47 -16.10
C PRO A 33 18.48 -13.03 -16.01
N VAL A 34 19.22 -12.16 -15.33
CA VAL A 34 18.90 -10.72 -15.25
C VAL A 34 19.06 -10.05 -16.61
N LEU A 35 20.13 -10.39 -17.34
CA LEU A 35 20.36 -9.84 -18.69
C LEU A 35 19.34 -10.38 -19.70
N GLU A 36 18.97 -11.65 -19.60
CA GLU A 36 17.89 -12.23 -20.39
C GLU A 36 16.58 -11.49 -20.14
N LYS A 37 16.21 -11.27 -18.87
CA LYS A 37 14.99 -10.54 -18.52
C LYS A 37 15.01 -9.11 -19.05
N LEU A 38 16.11 -8.38 -18.86
CA LEU A 38 16.24 -7.01 -19.37
C LEU A 38 16.19 -6.94 -20.90
N SER A 39 16.61 -7.99 -21.61
CA SER A 39 16.56 -8.02 -23.08
C SER A 39 15.13 -8.01 -23.64
N GLU A 40 14.13 -8.42 -22.84
CA GLU A 40 12.72 -8.29 -23.17
C GLU A 40 12.26 -6.83 -23.25
N TYR A 41 12.91 -5.93 -22.49
CA TYR A 41 12.56 -4.51 -22.41
C TYR A 41 13.29 -3.65 -23.45
N GLY A 42 14.38 -4.16 -24.03
CA GLY A 42 15.18 -3.37 -24.94
C GLY A 42 16.61 -3.89 -25.13
N ARG A 43 17.40 -3.12 -25.86
CA ARG A 43 18.81 -3.43 -26.10
C ARG A 43 19.66 -2.91 -24.95
N ILE A 44 20.33 -3.82 -24.23
CA ILE A 44 21.29 -3.45 -23.19
C ILE A 44 22.58 -2.96 -23.85
N VAL A 45 22.81 -1.65 -23.84
CA VAL A 45 23.95 -0.98 -24.50
C VAL A 45 25.05 -0.58 -23.52
N TYR A 46 24.76 -0.57 -22.22
CA TYR A 46 25.70 -0.21 -21.18
C TYR A 46 25.58 -1.16 -20.00
N ARG A 47 26.71 -1.69 -19.53
CA ARG A 47 26.76 -2.71 -18.48
C ARG A 47 27.92 -2.44 -17.55
N ARG A 48 27.64 -2.02 -16.32
CA ARG A 48 28.68 -1.78 -15.31
C ARG A 48 28.37 -2.40 -13.98
N ALA A 49 29.42 -2.86 -13.32
CA ALA A 49 29.38 -3.34 -11.94
C ALA A 49 30.38 -2.56 -11.10
N PHE A 50 30.03 -2.28 -9.85
CA PHE A 50 30.83 -1.48 -8.92
C PHE A 50 30.90 -2.20 -7.58
N GLY A 51 32.08 -2.14 -6.93
CA GLY A 51 32.26 -2.63 -5.57
C GLY A 51 33.64 -3.24 -5.32
N ASP A 52 33.85 -3.66 -4.08
CA ASP A 52 35.03 -4.38 -3.62
C ASP A 52 34.74 -5.90 -3.62
N LEU A 53 35.30 -6.61 -4.60
CA LEU A 53 35.08 -8.06 -4.69
C LEU A 53 35.89 -8.83 -3.63
N VAL A 54 36.98 -8.25 -3.12
CA VAL A 54 37.86 -8.85 -2.12
C VAL A 54 37.21 -8.83 -0.74
N SER A 55 36.51 -7.73 -0.40
CA SER A 55 35.73 -7.61 0.84
C SER A 55 34.59 -8.63 0.92
N THR A 56 34.00 -8.94 -0.24
CA THR A 56 32.74 -9.69 -0.34
C THR A 56 32.95 -11.19 -0.51
N CYS A 57 34.08 -11.60 -1.10
CA CYS A 57 34.37 -13.00 -1.36
C CYS A 57 35.81 -13.35 -0.96
N THR A 58 35.96 -14.10 0.14
CA THR A 58 37.28 -14.57 0.61
C THR A 58 37.81 -15.77 -0.18
N ASP A 59 36.94 -16.50 -0.88
CA ASP A 59 37.31 -17.61 -1.75
C ASP A 59 37.79 -17.12 -3.13
N LYS A 60 39.08 -17.34 -3.41
CA LYS A 60 39.72 -16.99 -4.68
C LYS A 60 39.07 -17.66 -5.89
N TYR A 61 38.55 -18.87 -5.76
CA TYR A 61 37.89 -19.57 -6.87
C TYR A 61 36.55 -18.92 -7.22
N LYS A 62 35.71 -18.63 -6.21
CA LYS A 62 34.44 -17.93 -6.38
C LYS A 62 34.67 -16.52 -6.94
N MET A 63 35.65 -15.78 -6.44
CA MET A 63 36.05 -14.47 -6.97
C MET A 63 36.46 -14.53 -8.46
N ASN A 64 37.29 -15.50 -8.85
CA ASN A 64 37.71 -15.67 -10.25
C ASN A 64 36.56 -16.13 -11.17
N ARG A 65 35.60 -16.90 -10.63
CA ARG A 65 34.38 -17.27 -11.37
C ARG A 65 33.54 -16.03 -11.67
N ILE A 66 33.30 -15.18 -10.67
CA ILE A 66 32.54 -13.94 -10.83
C ILE A 66 33.21 -13.03 -11.85
N ARG A 67 34.53 -12.80 -11.76
CA ARG A 67 35.26 -11.98 -12.76
C ARG A 67 35.12 -12.52 -14.19
N ARG A 68 35.21 -13.84 -14.37
CA ARG A 68 35.03 -14.49 -15.69
C ARG A 68 33.60 -14.32 -16.20
N MET A 69 32.60 -14.51 -15.36
CA MET A 69 31.19 -14.30 -15.72
C MET A 69 30.94 -12.85 -16.16
N LEU A 70 31.39 -11.86 -15.38
CA LEU A 70 31.27 -10.44 -15.76
C LEU A 70 31.92 -10.18 -17.14
N GLN A 71 33.11 -10.72 -17.38
CA GLN A 71 33.80 -10.59 -18.66
C GLN A 71 33.04 -11.26 -19.81
N GLN A 72 32.51 -12.47 -19.61
CA GLN A 72 31.74 -13.22 -20.61
C GLN A 72 30.48 -12.46 -21.05
N HIS A 73 29.83 -11.74 -20.13
CA HIS A 73 28.66 -10.92 -20.41
C HIS A 73 29.00 -9.46 -20.76
N TYR A 74 30.27 -9.14 -21.03
CA TYR A 74 30.74 -7.78 -21.38
C TYR A 74 30.36 -6.71 -20.35
N ILE A 75 30.38 -7.07 -19.06
CA ILE A 75 30.16 -6.14 -17.95
C ILE A 75 31.50 -5.53 -17.58
N GLN A 76 31.61 -4.20 -17.69
CA GLN A 76 32.77 -3.49 -17.20
C GLN A 76 32.69 -3.41 -15.67
N PHE A 77 33.60 -4.10 -14.99
CA PHE A 77 33.70 -4.09 -13.53
C PHE A 77 34.71 -3.02 -13.08
N GLU A 78 34.25 -2.07 -12.27
CA GLU A 78 35.10 -1.12 -11.55
C GLU A 78 35.34 -1.64 -10.13
N ASP A 79 36.53 -2.22 -9.91
CA ASP A 79 36.97 -2.75 -8.61
C ASP A 79 37.39 -1.58 -7.72
N ILE A 80 36.60 -1.30 -6.67
CA ILE A 80 36.74 -0.11 -5.81
C ILE A 80 37.06 -0.59 -4.39
N PRO A 81 38.34 -0.80 -4.05
CA PRO A 81 38.72 -1.32 -2.74
C PRO A 81 38.44 -0.30 -1.63
N TYR A 82 37.99 -0.79 -0.47
CA TYR A 82 37.77 0.08 0.68
C TYR A 82 39.11 0.63 1.24
N LEU A 83 39.29 1.94 1.11
CA LEU A 83 40.45 2.64 1.70
C LEU A 83 40.25 3.00 3.19
N SER A 84 39.02 2.91 3.70
CA SER A 84 38.67 3.18 5.09
C SER A 84 37.48 2.33 5.55
N ARG A 85 37.13 2.36 6.84
CA ARG A 85 35.96 1.63 7.38
C ARG A 85 34.60 2.12 6.85
N HIS A 86 34.55 3.27 6.17
CA HIS A 86 33.31 3.83 5.62
C HIS A 86 33.06 3.30 4.21
N LYS A 87 31.89 2.68 4.02
CA LYS A 87 31.60 1.74 2.93
C LYS A 87 30.90 2.33 1.70
N ASN A 88 30.88 3.64 1.51
CA ASN A 88 29.98 4.24 0.52
C ASN A 88 30.66 4.65 -0.79
N THR A 89 31.95 4.35 -0.98
CA THR A 89 32.70 4.80 -2.16
C THR A 89 32.17 4.18 -3.45
N ALA A 90 31.85 2.88 -3.43
CA ALA A 90 31.31 2.17 -4.59
C ALA A 90 29.91 2.69 -4.94
N ASP A 91 29.04 2.85 -3.95
CA ASP A 91 27.67 3.37 -4.14
C ASP A 91 27.69 4.78 -4.73
N ILE A 92 28.53 5.67 -4.17
CA ILE A 92 28.68 7.04 -4.70
C ILE A 92 29.21 7.00 -6.14
N ARG A 93 30.17 6.12 -6.44
CA ARG A 93 30.71 5.99 -7.80
C ARG A 93 29.65 5.52 -8.79
N LEU A 94 28.85 4.52 -8.41
CA LEU A 94 27.71 4.02 -9.20
C LEU A 94 26.72 5.17 -9.48
N VAL A 95 26.32 5.91 -8.44
CA VAL A 95 25.40 7.06 -8.55
C VAL A 95 25.93 8.12 -9.50
N VAL A 96 27.20 8.50 -9.35
CA VAL A 96 27.85 9.53 -10.19
C VAL A 96 27.87 9.08 -11.65
N ASP A 97 28.20 7.83 -11.92
CA ASP A 97 28.30 7.29 -13.28
C ASP A 97 26.92 7.14 -13.94
N ALA A 98 25.92 6.67 -13.19
CA ALA A 98 24.53 6.58 -13.65
C ALA A 98 23.94 7.93 -14.04
N LEU A 99 24.16 8.97 -13.22
CA LEU A 99 23.74 10.33 -13.54
C LEU A 99 24.52 10.89 -14.72
N SER A 100 25.85 10.74 -14.73
CA SER A 100 26.70 11.23 -15.83
C SER A 100 26.30 10.63 -17.17
N LEU A 101 26.05 9.32 -17.21
CA LEU A 101 25.57 8.63 -18.40
C LEU A 101 24.20 9.17 -18.83
N SER A 102 23.28 9.37 -17.89
CA SER A 102 21.93 9.85 -18.17
C SER A 102 21.90 11.25 -18.78
N TYR A 103 22.84 12.12 -18.40
CA TYR A 103 23.03 13.44 -19.02
C TYR A 103 23.78 13.35 -20.36
N ALA A 104 24.82 12.53 -20.45
CA ALA A 104 25.69 12.48 -21.63
C ALA A 104 25.10 11.70 -22.80
N GLN A 105 24.22 10.73 -22.53
CA GLN A 105 23.63 9.82 -23.52
C GLN A 105 22.10 9.83 -23.43
N PRO A 106 21.43 10.86 -23.98
CA PRO A 106 19.97 10.94 -23.97
C PRO A 106 19.26 9.75 -24.62
N ALA A 107 19.93 9.07 -25.56
CA ALA A 107 19.41 7.90 -26.27
C ALA A 107 19.21 6.66 -25.38
N ILE A 108 19.75 6.66 -24.15
CA ILE A 108 19.47 5.65 -23.12
C ILE A 108 18.24 6.13 -22.36
N ASP A 109 17.10 5.48 -22.56
CA ASP A 109 15.81 5.84 -22.00
C ASP A 109 15.43 4.97 -20.80
N THR A 110 16.09 3.82 -20.60
CA THR A 110 15.87 2.92 -19.48
C THR A 110 17.13 2.68 -18.67
N ILE A 111 17.03 2.81 -17.35
CA ILE A 111 18.10 2.52 -16.40
C ILE A 111 17.69 1.35 -15.50
N ALA A 112 18.48 0.29 -15.49
CA ALA A 112 18.35 -0.83 -14.58
C ALA A 112 19.34 -0.71 -13.42
N ILE A 113 18.86 -0.83 -12.19
CA ILE A 113 19.67 -0.85 -10.97
C ILE A 113 19.52 -2.24 -10.33
N PHE A 114 20.63 -2.96 -10.21
CA PHE A 114 20.66 -4.25 -9.52
C PHE A 114 21.29 -4.07 -8.14
N SER A 115 20.43 -3.82 -7.15
CA SER A 115 20.74 -3.70 -5.73
C SER A 115 19.45 -3.71 -4.92
N SER A 116 19.51 -4.23 -3.69
CA SER A 116 18.43 -4.13 -2.69
C SER A 116 18.63 -2.98 -1.70
N ASP A 117 19.64 -2.13 -1.90
CA ASP A 117 19.93 -1.00 -1.00
C ASP A 117 19.00 0.20 -1.26
N ARG A 118 18.25 0.60 -0.22
CA ARG A 118 17.35 1.75 -0.27
C ARG A 118 18.06 3.09 -0.42
N ASP A 119 19.36 3.15 -0.17
CA ASP A 119 20.15 4.37 -0.32
C ASP A 119 20.24 4.82 -1.79
N TYR A 120 19.83 3.98 -2.74
CA TYR A 120 19.66 4.35 -4.15
C TYR A 120 18.34 5.08 -4.47
N MET A 121 17.36 5.17 -3.55
CA MET A 121 16.08 5.87 -3.82
C MET A 121 16.26 7.31 -4.34
N PRO A 122 17.18 8.14 -3.82
CA PRO A 122 17.43 9.48 -4.37
C PRO A 122 17.94 9.45 -5.83
N LEU A 123 18.74 8.44 -6.20
CA LEU A 123 19.15 8.23 -7.60
C LEU A 123 17.94 7.92 -8.47
N VAL A 124 17.07 7.00 -8.03
CA VAL A 124 15.83 6.65 -8.74
C VAL A 124 14.97 7.89 -8.97
N ALA A 125 14.72 8.67 -7.92
CA ALA A 125 13.95 9.92 -8.03
C ALA A 125 14.56 10.87 -9.05
N LYS A 126 15.89 11.06 -9.01
CA LYS A 126 16.57 11.96 -9.95
C LYS A 126 16.53 11.46 -11.40
N LEU A 127 16.67 10.16 -11.62
CA LEU A 127 16.57 9.59 -12.97
C LEU A 127 15.15 9.71 -13.54
N ARG A 128 14.11 9.58 -12.69
CA ARG A 128 12.72 9.85 -13.08
C ARG A 128 12.49 11.30 -13.45
N GLU A 129 13.06 12.25 -12.71
CA GLU A 129 13.04 13.68 -13.09
C GLU A 129 13.67 13.93 -14.47
N LEU A 130 14.65 13.11 -14.87
CA LEU A 130 15.28 13.15 -16.19
C LEU A 130 14.47 12.39 -17.27
N GLY A 131 13.28 11.91 -16.94
CA GLY A 131 12.38 11.20 -17.85
C GLY A 131 12.86 9.79 -18.23
N LYS A 132 13.70 9.17 -17.40
CA LYS A 132 14.14 7.78 -17.60
C LYS A 132 13.11 6.81 -17.01
N ASN A 133 12.93 5.67 -17.67
CA ASN A 133 12.23 4.50 -17.12
C ASN A 133 13.20 3.74 -16.21
N ILE A 134 12.82 3.44 -14.98
CA ILE A 134 13.72 2.80 -14.01
C ILE A 134 13.27 1.38 -13.68
N ILE A 135 14.15 0.41 -13.92
CA ILE A 135 13.95 -1.00 -13.57
C ILE A 135 14.79 -1.32 -12.34
N GLY A 136 14.16 -1.79 -11.27
CA GLY A 136 14.85 -2.30 -10.09
C GLY A 136 14.99 -3.82 -10.15
N ILE A 137 16.14 -4.34 -9.72
CA ILE A 137 16.33 -5.76 -9.44
C ILE A 137 16.82 -5.87 -8.00
N GLY A 138 16.02 -6.50 -7.14
CA GLY A 138 16.34 -6.77 -5.74
C GLY A 138 16.50 -8.26 -5.47
N SER A 139 16.86 -8.65 -4.25
CA SER A 139 17.11 -10.04 -3.87
C SER A 139 15.83 -10.90 -3.92
N SER A 140 14.99 -10.77 -2.89
CA SER A 140 13.73 -11.49 -2.68
C SER A 140 12.66 -10.53 -2.18
N ILE A 141 11.40 -10.96 -2.19
CA ILE A 141 10.28 -10.13 -1.71
C ILE A 141 10.37 -9.91 -0.19
N GLU A 142 10.93 -10.86 0.56
CA GLU A 142 11.13 -10.78 2.00
C GLU A 142 12.28 -9.85 2.38
N ALA A 143 13.37 -9.86 1.61
CA ALA A 143 14.56 -9.05 1.89
C ALA A 143 14.45 -7.61 1.38
N THR A 144 13.53 -7.32 0.47
CA THR A 144 13.45 -6.00 -0.19
C THR A 144 12.32 -5.14 0.38
N ASN A 145 12.66 -3.93 0.84
CA ASN A 145 11.69 -3.01 1.40
C ASN A 145 10.66 -2.53 0.35
N LYS A 146 9.37 -2.54 0.71
CA LYS A 146 8.28 -2.11 -0.18
C LYS A 146 8.39 -0.66 -0.67
N HIS A 147 8.88 0.28 0.15
CA HIS A 147 9.09 1.66 -0.28
C HIS A 147 10.18 1.78 -1.33
N TYR A 148 11.22 0.94 -1.25
CA TYR A 148 12.25 0.88 -2.27
C TYR A 148 11.67 0.36 -3.58
N VAL A 149 10.94 -0.76 -3.54
CA VAL A 149 10.24 -1.33 -4.72
C VAL A 149 9.34 -0.30 -5.39
N ASN A 150 8.53 0.42 -4.61
CA ASN A 150 7.59 1.43 -5.12
C ASN A 150 8.27 2.68 -5.73
N SER A 151 9.58 2.85 -5.59
CA SER A 151 10.28 3.98 -6.22
C SER A 151 10.54 3.75 -7.73
N PHE A 152 10.53 2.50 -8.17
CA PHE A 152 10.81 2.09 -9.55
C PHE A 152 9.56 2.11 -10.43
N ASP A 153 9.76 2.08 -11.75
CA ASP A 153 8.66 1.89 -12.71
C ASP A 153 8.36 0.41 -12.93
N GLU A 154 9.38 -0.44 -12.84
CA GLU A 154 9.29 -1.90 -12.86
C GLU A 154 10.26 -2.48 -11.84
N PHE A 155 9.89 -3.58 -11.18
CA PHE A 155 10.75 -4.23 -10.21
C PHE A 155 10.72 -5.75 -10.34
N PHE A 156 11.89 -6.38 -10.31
CA PHE A 156 12.03 -7.84 -10.33
C PHE A 156 12.81 -8.34 -9.12
N TYR A 157 12.44 -9.54 -8.67
CA TYR A 157 13.19 -10.25 -7.64
C TYR A 157 14.16 -11.23 -8.29
N TYR A 158 15.42 -11.16 -7.91
CA TYR A 158 16.50 -11.97 -8.44
C TYR A 158 16.26 -13.46 -8.20
N THR A 159 15.79 -13.83 -7.01
CA THR A 159 15.41 -15.21 -6.65
C THR A 159 14.38 -15.80 -7.62
N SER A 160 13.46 -14.97 -8.15
CA SER A 160 12.41 -15.42 -9.07
C SER A 160 12.92 -15.90 -10.43
N PHE A 161 14.19 -15.65 -10.77
CA PHE A 161 14.77 -16.09 -12.03
C PHE A 161 15.31 -17.53 -12.01
N PHE A 162 15.56 -18.11 -10.84
CA PHE A 162 16.22 -19.41 -10.72
C PHE A 162 15.26 -20.57 -10.46
N ASP A 163 14.10 -20.30 -9.85
CA ASP A 163 13.09 -21.31 -9.64
C ASP A 163 12.00 -21.21 -10.71
N GLN A 164 11.87 -22.25 -11.55
CA GLN A 164 10.68 -22.44 -12.38
C GLN A 164 9.48 -22.72 -11.46
N GLY A 165 8.84 -21.65 -11.01
CA GLY A 165 7.83 -21.69 -9.95
C GLY A 165 8.30 -21.15 -8.61
N TYR A 166 9.21 -20.16 -8.61
CA TYR A 166 9.51 -19.37 -7.40
C TYR A 166 8.22 -18.82 -6.83
N ILE A 167 7.85 -19.36 -5.68
CA ILE A 167 6.71 -18.93 -4.89
C ILE A 167 7.33 -18.46 -3.56
N PRO A 168 7.22 -17.17 -3.22
CA PRO A 168 7.77 -16.66 -1.97
C PRO A 168 7.31 -17.46 -0.75
N ALA A 169 8.10 -17.45 0.33
CA ALA A 169 7.79 -18.18 1.57
C ALA A 169 6.63 -17.55 2.38
N GLY A 170 5.84 -16.67 1.75
CA GLY A 170 4.75 -15.90 2.34
C GLY A 170 3.35 -16.48 2.08
N ASP A 171 2.35 -15.74 2.54
CA ASP A 171 0.94 -16.06 2.29
C ASP A 171 0.59 -15.77 0.81
N ASN A 172 0.72 -16.80 -0.03
CA ASN A 172 0.32 -16.74 -1.44
C ASN A 172 -1.14 -16.36 -1.63
N GLU A 173 -2.02 -16.75 -0.70
CA GLU A 173 -3.41 -16.34 -0.78
C GLU A 173 -3.54 -14.83 -0.53
N ALA A 174 -2.76 -14.25 0.38
CA ALA A 174 -2.69 -12.80 0.56
C ALA A 174 -2.16 -12.09 -0.68
N LEU A 175 -1.13 -12.64 -1.34
CA LEU A 175 -0.59 -12.05 -2.56
C LEU A 175 -1.60 -12.15 -3.72
N MET A 176 -2.24 -13.31 -3.88
CA MET A 176 -3.34 -13.53 -4.82
C MET A 176 -4.51 -12.57 -4.56
N ARG A 177 -4.97 -12.44 -3.32
CA ARG A 177 -5.99 -11.45 -2.92
C ARG A 177 -5.57 -10.03 -3.30
N ASN A 178 -4.31 -9.67 -3.05
CA ASN A 178 -3.79 -8.35 -3.45
C ASN A 178 -3.77 -8.14 -4.97
N TYR A 179 -3.47 -9.18 -5.76
CA TYR A 179 -3.45 -9.08 -7.22
C TYR A 179 -4.87 -8.96 -7.79
N LYS A 180 -5.82 -9.77 -7.31
CA LYS A 180 -7.24 -9.63 -7.65
C LYS A 180 -7.75 -8.23 -7.35
N ARG A 181 -7.38 -7.68 -6.18
CA ARG A 181 -7.68 -6.29 -5.81
C ARG A 181 -7.11 -5.28 -6.80
N LEU A 182 -5.85 -5.44 -7.22
CA LEU A 182 -5.21 -4.54 -8.18
C LEU A 182 -5.90 -4.56 -9.54
N VAL A 183 -6.36 -5.73 -9.99
CA VAL A 183 -7.18 -5.83 -11.20
C VAL A 183 -8.45 -4.99 -11.05
N CYS A 184 -9.19 -5.15 -9.95
CA CYS A 184 -10.41 -4.35 -9.75
C CYS A 184 -10.12 -2.85 -9.71
N LYS A 185 -9.08 -2.42 -8.98
CA LYS A 185 -8.63 -1.01 -8.93
C LYS A 185 -8.29 -0.47 -10.32
N ALA A 186 -7.59 -1.26 -11.12
CA ALA A 186 -7.19 -0.86 -12.46
C ALA A 186 -8.40 -0.75 -13.41
N VAL A 187 -9.41 -1.63 -13.30
CA VAL A 187 -10.65 -1.55 -14.09
C VAL A 187 -11.40 -0.26 -13.79
N VAL A 188 -11.57 0.08 -12.51
CA VAL A 188 -12.22 1.34 -12.08
C VAL A 188 -11.44 2.54 -12.62
N ALA A 189 -10.14 2.59 -12.37
CA ALA A 189 -9.29 3.72 -12.77
C ALA A 189 -9.24 3.95 -14.30
N LEU A 190 -9.33 2.88 -15.12
CA LEU A 190 -9.41 3.01 -16.57
C LEU A 190 -10.78 3.52 -17.01
N SER A 191 -11.85 2.98 -16.42
CA SER A 191 -13.23 3.38 -16.72
C SER A 191 -13.48 4.85 -16.41
N GLU A 192 -12.98 5.34 -15.27
CA GLU A 192 -13.01 6.76 -14.87
C GLU A 192 -12.30 7.68 -15.87
N LYS A 193 -11.20 7.19 -16.48
CA LYS A 193 -10.46 7.92 -17.53
C LYS A 193 -11.14 7.82 -18.90
N GLY A 194 -12.35 7.26 -18.98
CA GLY A 194 -13.07 6.98 -20.23
C GLY A 194 -12.37 5.97 -21.14
N LYS A 195 -11.42 5.19 -20.60
CA LYS A 195 -10.68 4.18 -21.33
C LYS A 195 -11.31 2.81 -21.12
N LYS A 196 -11.29 1.99 -22.17
CA LYS A 196 -11.76 0.60 -22.05
C LYS A 196 -10.75 -0.22 -21.23
N PRO A 197 -11.21 -0.97 -20.21
CA PRO A 197 -10.38 -1.87 -19.40
C PRO A 197 -10.04 -3.15 -20.18
N VAL A 198 -9.22 -3.01 -21.22
CA VAL A 198 -8.66 -4.15 -21.96
C VAL A 198 -7.41 -4.68 -21.25
N GLY A 199 -7.11 -5.97 -21.41
CA GLY A 199 -6.00 -6.66 -20.74
C GLY A 199 -4.67 -5.91 -20.81
N ALA A 200 -4.27 -5.42 -21.98
CA ALA A 200 -3.04 -4.65 -22.15
C ALA A 200 -3.04 -3.33 -21.37
N ALA A 201 -4.15 -2.59 -21.38
CA ALA A 201 -4.28 -1.32 -20.64
C ALA A 201 -4.32 -1.55 -19.12
N LEU A 202 -4.94 -2.65 -18.69
CA LEU A 202 -4.97 -3.07 -17.29
C LEU A 202 -3.59 -3.42 -16.79
N MET A 203 -2.82 -4.21 -17.55
CA MET A 203 -1.45 -4.55 -17.19
C MET A 203 -0.57 -3.30 -17.02
N LEU A 204 -0.71 -2.30 -17.89
CA LEU A 204 -0.02 -1.01 -17.75
C LEU A 204 -0.42 -0.30 -16.45
N MET A 205 -1.72 -0.23 -16.15
CA MET A 205 -2.23 0.41 -14.93
C MET A 205 -1.79 -0.33 -13.66
N ILE A 206 -1.83 -1.67 -13.68
CA ILE A 206 -1.41 -2.50 -12.54
C ILE A 206 0.07 -2.28 -12.25
N LYS A 207 0.93 -2.26 -13.28
CA LYS A 207 2.37 -1.99 -13.12
C LYS A 207 2.64 -0.58 -12.57
N GLN A 208 1.85 0.42 -12.97
CA GLN A 208 1.92 1.75 -12.37
C GLN A 208 1.53 1.77 -10.87
N LEU A 209 0.58 0.94 -10.47
CA LEU A 209 0.14 0.83 -9.08
C LEU A 209 1.05 -0.08 -8.24
N ARG A 210 1.71 -1.04 -8.87
CA ARG A 210 2.57 -2.04 -8.25
C ARG A 210 3.72 -2.44 -9.22
N PRO A 211 4.92 -1.86 -9.05
CA PRO A 211 6.07 -2.14 -9.92
C PRO A 211 6.55 -3.60 -9.90
N ASP A 212 6.36 -4.32 -8.78
CA ASP A 212 6.72 -5.74 -8.60
C ASP A 212 5.62 -6.73 -9.02
N PHE A 213 4.65 -6.30 -9.83
CA PHE A 213 3.58 -7.19 -10.28
C PHE A 213 4.11 -8.31 -11.18
N ASP A 214 4.12 -9.53 -10.67
CA ASP A 214 4.57 -10.72 -11.39
C ASP A 214 3.72 -11.94 -11.01
N LEU A 215 2.96 -12.42 -11.98
CA LEU A 215 2.04 -13.56 -11.83
C LEU A 215 2.76 -14.88 -11.49
N ARG A 216 4.06 -14.99 -11.81
CA ARG A 216 4.85 -16.17 -11.48
C ARG A 216 4.98 -16.36 -9.97
N LEU A 217 4.98 -15.26 -9.20
CA LEU A 217 5.03 -15.28 -7.73
C LEU A 217 3.82 -15.96 -7.08
N ILE A 218 2.71 -16.08 -7.82
CA ILE A 218 1.50 -16.79 -7.40
C ILE A 218 1.23 -18.04 -8.26
N GLY A 219 2.26 -18.54 -8.97
CA GLY A 219 2.17 -19.76 -9.76
C GLY A 219 1.38 -19.64 -11.08
N LEU A 220 1.11 -18.43 -11.56
CA LEU A 220 0.38 -18.20 -12.80
C LEU A 220 1.33 -17.81 -13.94
N THR A 221 1.06 -18.35 -15.13
CA THR A 221 1.91 -18.15 -16.33
C THR A 221 1.55 -16.93 -17.16
N GLY A 222 0.38 -16.33 -16.92
CA GLY A 222 -0.09 -15.17 -17.66
C GLY A 222 -1.40 -14.61 -17.13
N PHE A 223 -1.71 -13.39 -17.56
CA PHE A 223 -2.85 -12.64 -17.05
C PHE A 223 -4.20 -13.33 -17.29
N ARG A 224 -4.31 -14.11 -18.39
CA ARG A 224 -5.50 -14.91 -18.66
C ARG A 224 -5.83 -15.88 -17.51
N GLY A 225 -4.83 -16.52 -16.91
CA GLY A 225 -5.05 -17.42 -15.78
C GLY A 225 -5.59 -16.69 -14.53
N LEU A 226 -5.14 -15.47 -14.27
CA LEU A 226 -5.70 -14.65 -13.19
C LEU A 226 -7.14 -14.23 -13.51
N ALA A 227 -7.40 -13.84 -14.76
CA ALA A 227 -8.73 -13.45 -15.20
C ALA A 227 -9.74 -14.61 -15.13
N ASP A 228 -9.35 -15.82 -15.56
CA ASP A 228 -10.18 -17.02 -15.46
C ASP A 228 -10.55 -17.32 -14.00
N LEU A 229 -9.59 -17.25 -13.07
CA LEU A 229 -9.85 -17.43 -11.63
C LEU A 229 -10.82 -16.38 -11.07
N MET A 230 -10.67 -15.12 -11.47
CA MET A 230 -11.58 -14.05 -11.03
C MET A 230 -12.97 -14.17 -11.65
N GLU A 231 -13.08 -14.71 -12.86
CA GLU A 231 -14.35 -14.98 -13.54
C GLU A 231 -15.08 -16.18 -12.91
N GLU A 232 -14.37 -17.24 -12.51
CA GLU A 232 -14.91 -18.36 -11.73
C GLU A 232 -15.47 -17.92 -10.38
N GLU A 233 -14.81 -16.94 -9.73
CA GLU A 233 -15.26 -16.31 -8.49
C GLU A 233 -16.34 -15.25 -8.69
N LYS A 234 -16.77 -15.02 -9.95
CA LYS A 234 -17.75 -14.01 -10.35
C LYS A 234 -17.35 -12.57 -10.00
N LEU A 235 -16.07 -12.28 -9.84
CA LEU A 235 -15.60 -10.92 -9.58
C LEU A 235 -15.60 -10.10 -10.87
N ILE A 236 -15.28 -10.74 -12.00
CA ILE A 236 -15.21 -10.09 -13.30
C ILE A 236 -15.94 -10.92 -14.36
N GLN A 237 -16.20 -10.29 -15.49
CA GLN A 237 -16.58 -10.95 -16.72
C GLN A 237 -15.58 -10.57 -17.82
N THR A 238 -15.15 -11.55 -18.60
CA THR A 238 -14.25 -11.32 -19.74
C THR A 238 -14.98 -11.46 -21.06
N THR A 239 -14.78 -10.50 -21.98
CA THR A 239 -15.32 -10.57 -23.35
C THR A 239 -14.22 -10.33 -24.39
N PRO A 240 -14.21 -11.05 -25.52
CA PRO A 240 -13.22 -10.81 -26.58
C PRO A 240 -13.32 -9.38 -27.14
N HIS A 241 -12.19 -8.68 -27.22
CA HIS A 241 -12.13 -7.32 -27.75
C HIS A 241 -10.86 -7.07 -28.56
N GLY A 242 -10.96 -7.08 -29.88
CA GLY A 242 -9.86 -6.65 -30.77
C GLY A 242 -8.57 -7.46 -30.65
N GLY A 243 -8.65 -8.76 -30.33
CA GLY A 243 -7.48 -9.62 -30.08
C GLY A 243 -6.98 -9.61 -28.63
N ASP A 244 -7.62 -8.82 -27.77
CA ASP A 244 -7.42 -8.77 -26.32
C ASP A 244 -8.73 -9.19 -25.61
N ILE A 245 -8.76 -9.06 -24.29
CA ILE A 245 -9.94 -9.28 -23.45
C ILE A 245 -10.38 -7.96 -22.80
N LEU A 246 -11.66 -7.62 -22.94
CA LEU A 246 -12.31 -6.57 -22.17
C LEU A 246 -12.77 -7.16 -20.83
N ILE A 247 -12.53 -6.44 -19.74
CA ILE A 247 -12.85 -6.88 -18.39
C ILE A 247 -13.85 -5.93 -17.74
N GLU A 248 -14.97 -6.47 -17.28
CA GLU A 248 -16.00 -5.71 -16.58
C GLU A 248 -16.17 -6.25 -15.17
N LEU A 249 -16.27 -5.36 -14.18
CA LEU A 249 -16.55 -5.74 -12.79
C LEU A 249 -17.99 -6.22 -12.66
N GLN A 250 -18.19 -7.27 -11.87
CA GLN A 250 -19.51 -7.76 -11.48
C GLN A 250 -19.90 -7.24 -10.08
N ASP A 251 -21.17 -7.35 -9.72
CA ASP A 251 -21.70 -6.89 -8.42
C ASP A 251 -20.98 -7.56 -7.24
N GLU A 252 -20.62 -8.85 -7.39
CA GLU A 252 -19.89 -9.61 -6.39
C GLU A 252 -18.48 -9.07 -6.13
N ALA A 253 -17.83 -8.39 -7.10
CA ALA A 253 -16.52 -7.78 -6.87
C ALA A 253 -16.57 -6.67 -5.84
N PHE A 254 -17.62 -5.85 -5.84
CA PHE A 254 -17.77 -4.78 -4.83
C PHE A 254 -17.93 -5.39 -3.44
N THR A 255 -18.77 -6.42 -3.30
CA THR A 255 -18.96 -7.13 -2.03
C THR A 255 -17.67 -7.85 -1.58
N TRP A 256 -16.93 -8.43 -2.52
CA TRP A 256 -15.66 -9.11 -2.22
C TRP A 256 -14.59 -8.12 -1.79
N LEU A 257 -14.46 -6.99 -2.46
CA LEU A 257 -13.57 -5.90 -2.04
C LEU A 257 -13.94 -5.43 -0.64
N GLU A 258 -15.23 -5.35 -0.29
CA GLU A 258 -15.70 -4.81 1.01
C GLU A 258 -15.30 -5.73 2.17
N LYS A 259 -15.23 -7.03 1.90
CA LYS A 259 -14.81 -8.05 2.86
C LYS A 259 -13.29 -8.17 2.97
N ASN A 260 -12.57 -7.86 1.89
CA ASN A 260 -11.12 -8.10 1.76
C ASN A 260 -10.28 -6.80 1.81
N GLU A 261 -10.91 -5.64 1.99
CA GLU A 261 -10.26 -4.33 2.15
C GLU A 261 -11.15 -3.29 2.87
N ASP A 262 -10.51 -2.30 3.49
CA ASP A 262 -11.13 -1.02 3.89
C ASP A 262 -11.27 -0.14 2.63
N ILE A 263 -12.24 -0.46 1.76
CA ILE A 263 -12.42 0.22 0.45
C ILE A 263 -13.02 1.62 0.52
N THR A 264 -13.03 2.24 1.69
CA THR A 264 -13.68 3.54 1.88
C THR A 264 -13.16 4.60 0.89
N HIS A 265 -11.88 4.53 0.51
CA HIS A 265 -11.25 5.41 -0.47
C HIS A 265 -11.67 5.19 -1.94
N LEU A 266 -12.10 3.98 -2.34
CA LEU A 266 -12.52 3.71 -3.72
C LEU A 266 -13.98 4.06 -4.01
N ILE A 267 -14.80 4.16 -2.96
CA ILE A 267 -16.25 4.34 -3.07
C ILE A 267 -16.64 5.82 -3.02
N ALA A 268 -15.75 6.69 -2.57
CA ALA A 268 -16.01 8.12 -2.39
C ALA A 268 -16.27 8.91 -3.69
N LYS A 269 -16.20 8.29 -4.87
CA LYS A 269 -16.34 9.00 -6.17
C LYS A 269 -17.56 8.65 -7.03
N ASP A 270 -18.58 7.99 -6.46
CA ASP A 270 -19.91 7.83 -7.09
C ASP A 270 -20.79 9.10 -7.05
N GLY A 271 -20.20 10.28 -6.79
CA GLY A 271 -20.94 11.55 -6.76
C GLY A 271 -21.82 11.76 -5.52
N ASN A 272 -21.78 10.87 -4.53
CA ASN A 272 -22.45 11.05 -3.25
C ASN A 272 -21.47 10.87 -2.07
N LEU A 273 -20.70 11.93 -1.78
CA LEU A 273 -19.75 12.02 -0.66
C LEU A 273 -20.37 11.56 0.67
N VAL A 274 -21.66 11.85 0.88
CA VAL A 274 -22.40 11.49 2.09
C VAL A 274 -22.52 9.97 2.23
N GLU A 275 -22.82 9.24 1.15
CA GLU A 275 -22.86 7.78 1.18
C GLU A 275 -21.48 7.16 1.39
N GLY A 276 -20.42 7.78 0.87
CA GLY A 276 -19.03 7.43 1.17
C GLY A 276 -18.73 7.53 2.67
N TYR A 277 -19.08 8.66 3.30
CA TYR A 277 -18.88 8.83 4.74
C TYR A 277 -19.79 7.93 5.58
N LYS A 278 -21.06 7.70 5.19
CA LYS A 278 -21.95 6.74 5.86
C LYS A 278 -21.33 5.36 5.89
N ARG A 279 -20.75 4.92 4.77
CA ARG A 279 -20.08 3.63 4.67
C ARG A 279 -18.82 3.55 5.53
N TYR A 280 -18.00 4.61 5.55
CA TYR A 280 -16.84 4.71 6.45
C TYR A 280 -17.26 4.52 7.92
N ILE A 281 -18.23 5.34 8.36
CA ILE A 281 -18.70 5.32 9.73
C ILE A 281 -19.32 3.96 10.06
N ARG A 282 -20.09 3.35 9.13
CA ARG A 282 -20.61 2.00 9.29
C ARG A 282 -19.50 0.97 9.48
N ASN A 283 -18.39 1.09 8.74
CA ASN A 283 -17.26 0.17 8.86
C ASN A 283 -16.49 0.34 10.17
N LYS A 284 -16.33 1.56 10.69
CA LYS A 284 -15.70 1.81 12.00
C LYS A 284 -16.61 1.42 13.16
N LEU A 285 -17.87 1.83 13.10
CA LEU A 285 -18.86 1.55 14.14
C LEU A 285 -19.43 0.14 14.08
N LYS A 286 -19.24 -0.59 12.97
CA LYS A 286 -19.87 -1.89 12.70
C LYS A 286 -21.40 -1.86 12.86
N CYS A 287 -22.00 -0.70 12.63
CA CYS A 287 -23.44 -0.44 12.73
C CYS A 287 -23.80 0.81 11.91
N GLU A 288 -25.07 1.02 11.60
CA GLU A 288 -25.52 2.31 11.05
C GLU A 288 -25.28 3.44 12.07
N LEU A 289 -24.88 4.62 11.59
CA LEU A 289 -24.79 5.81 12.43
C LEU A 289 -26.21 6.21 12.85
N PRO A 290 -26.54 6.26 14.16
CA PRO A 290 -27.85 6.73 14.59
C PRO A 290 -28.06 8.19 14.18
N SER A 291 -29.31 8.57 13.89
CA SER A 291 -29.66 9.97 13.61
C SER A 291 -29.29 10.87 14.78
N PHE A 292 -29.19 12.17 14.54
CA PHE A 292 -28.91 13.16 15.59
C PHE A 292 -29.84 12.99 16.80
N GLU A 293 -31.15 12.84 16.59
CA GLU A 293 -32.14 12.68 17.66
C GLU A 293 -31.90 11.39 18.46
N ARG A 294 -31.55 10.30 17.77
CA ARG A 294 -31.25 9.01 18.39
C ARG A 294 -29.96 9.06 19.20
N ARG A 295 -28.92 9.75 18.73
CA ARG A 295 -27.69 9.99 19.52
C ARG A 295 -28.00 10.83 20.77
N GLN A 296 -28.85 11.85 20.66
CA GLN A 296 -29.29 12.64 21.83
C GLN A 296 -30.03 11.80 22.88
N GLN A 297 -30.85 10.83 22.46
CA GLN A 297 -31.50 9.89 23.38
C GLN A 297 -30.47 9.01 24.11
N ILE A 298 -29.48 8.50 23.39
CA ILE A 298 -28.37 7.73 23.98
C ILE A 298 -27.61 8.57 24.99
N TYR A 299 -27.27 9.81 24.65
CA TYR A 299 -26.53 10.70 25.56
C TYR A 299 -27.34 11.03 26.83
N LEU A 300 -28.65 11.27 26.70
CA LEU A 300 -29.51 11.53 27.85
C LEU A 300 -29.63 10.30 28.76
N ALA A 301 -29.81 9.11 28.17
CA ALA A 301 -29.84 7.86 28.93
C ALA A 301 -28.50 7.60 29.64
N ALA A 302 -27.38 7.81 28.95
CA ALA A 302 -26.05 7.67 29.53
C ALA A 302 -25.79 8.65 30.68
N GLU A 303 -26.19 9.92 30.53
CA GLU A 303 -26.11 10.92 31.58
C GLU A 303 -26.89 10.47 32.84
N ASN A 304 -28.11 9.98 32.68
CA ASN A 304 -28.92 9.47 33.79
C ASN A 304 -28.30 8.25 34.48
N VAL A 305 -27.77 7.30 33.69
CA VAL A 305 -27.09 6.11 34.23
C VAL A 305 -25.85 6.52 35.03
N ILE A 306 -25.01 7.41 34.49
CA ILE A 306 -23.79 7.89 35.15
C ILE A 306 -24.14 8.65 36.44
N HIS A 307 -25.14 9.53 36.42
CA HIS A 307 -25.57 10.24 37.64
C HIS A 307 -26.10 9.26 38.69
N SER A 308 -26.96 8.32 38.30
CA SER A 308 -27.50 7.32 39.22
C SER A 308 -26.40 6.45 39.84
N SER A 309 -25.40 6.02 39.06
CA SER A 309 -24.29 5.23 39.59
C SER A 309 -23.43 6.03 40.56
N VAL A 310 -23.16 7.29 40.24
CA VAL A 310 -22.38 8.19 41.12
C VAL A 310 -23.12 8.44 42.43
N ASP A 311 -24.43 8.71 42.38
CA ASP A 311 -25.25 8.95 43.57
C ASP A 311 -25.32 7.73 44.49
N LYS A 312 -25.30 6.52 43.91
CA LYS A 312 -25.27 5.24 44.65
C LYS A 312 -23.88 4.82 45.10
N GLY A 313 -22.81 5.52 44.68
CA GLY A 313 -21.42 5.13 44.93
C GLY A 313 -20.98 3.87 44.17
N GLU A 314 -21.67 3.52 43.08
CA GLU A 314 -21.35 2.37 42.24
C GLU A 314 -20.20 2.71 41.27
N THR A 315 -19.35 1.73 40.97
CA THR A 315 -18.29 1.86 39.96
C THR A 315 -18.66 1.07 38.72
N LEU A 316 -19.06 1.76 37.66
CA LEU A 316 -19.40 1.13 36.39
C LEU A 316 -18.30 1.38 35.35
N GLY A 317 -17.91 0.31 34.66
CA GLY A 317 -17.12 0.42 33.43
C GLY A 317 -17.98 0.97 32.30
N LEU A 318 -17.33 1.58 31.31
CA LEU A 318 -17.98 2.09 30.10
C LEU A 318 -18.87 1.06 29.40
N SER A 319 -18.44 -0.21 29.35
CA SER A 319 -19.24 -1.31 28.81
C SER A 319 -20.53 -1.53 29.60
N SER A 320 -20.46 -1.51 30.93
CA SER A 320 -21.66 -1.72 31.76
C SER A 320 -22.65 -0.55 31.66
N ILE A 321 -22.14 0.67 31.49
CA ILE A 321 -22.97 1.84 31.20
C ILE A 321 -23.65 1.67 29.85
N ALA A 322 -22.91 1.22 28.82
CA ALA A 322 -23.49 0.96 27.51
C ALA A 322 -24.62 -0.07 27.59
N ASP A 323 -24.39 -1.20 28.26
CA ASP A 323 -25.40 -2.26 28.43
C ASP A 323 -26.68 -1.73 29.13
N GLN A 324 -26.52 -0.92 30.19
CA GLN A 324 -27.66 -0.33 30.89
C GLN A 324 -28.42 0.70 30.06
N VAL A 325 -27.71 1.46 29.23
CA VAL A 325 -28.33 2.43 28.30
C VAL A 325 -29.08 1.71 27.19
N THR A 326 -28.53 0.64 26.62
CA THR A 326 -29.23 -0.18 25.62
C THR A 326 -30.49 -0.80 26.21
N GLN A 327 -30.45 -1.28 27.45
CA GLN A 327 -31.64 -1.81 28.14
C GLN A 327 -32.74 -0.76 28.34
N GLN A 328 -32.41 0.54 28.32
CA GLN A 328 -33.39 1.63 28.37
C GLN A 328 -33.92 2.02 26.99
N LEU A 329 -33.27 1.57 25.90
CA LEU A 329 -33.56 1.98 24.53
C LEU A 329 -33.82 0.75 23.65
N ASP A 330 -35.10 0.37 23.51
CA ASP A 330 -35.58 -0.81 22.78
C ASP A 330 -35.18 -0.89 21.28
N TRP A 331 -34.60 0.17 20.73
CA TRP A 331 -34.22 0.28 19.32
C TRP A 331 -32.71 0.16 19.06
N CYS A 332 -31.88 0.09 20.12
CA CYS A 332 -30.43 0.20 20.01
C CYS A 332 -29.71 -1.14 20.24
N ASP A 333 -28.53 -1.30 19.64
CA ASP A 333 -27.61 -2.41 19.87
C ASP A 333 -26.50 -1.97 20.85
N ASP A 334 -26.08 -2.84 21.77
CA ASP A 334 -25.02 -2.60 22.75
C ASP A 334 -23.72 -2.07 22.12
N ASN A 335 -23.40 -2.58 20.92
CA ASN A 335 -22.18 -2.22 20.20
C ASN A 335 -22.19 -0.76 19.72
N VAL A 336 -23.38 -0.21 19.44
CA VAL A 336 -23.57 1.18 18.99
C VAL A 336 -23.33 2.14 20.16
N VAL A 337 -23.97 1.86 21.30
CA VAL A 337 -23.92 2.70 22.49
C VAL A 337 -22.49 2.78 22.99
N PHE A 338 -21.82 1.64 23.14
CA PHE A 338 -20.44 1.61 23.62
C PHE A 338 -19.52 2.46 22.75
N LYS A 339 -19.62 2.35 21.42
CA LYS A 339 -18.73 3.08 20.51
C LYS A 339 -18.97 4.58 20.48
N LEU A 340 -20.23 5.02 20.61
CA LEU A 340 -20.55 6.44 20.77
C LEU A 340 -19.93 6.98 22.06
N LEU A 341 -20.16 6.30 23.19
CA LEU A 341 -19.63 6.71 24.49
C LEU A 341 -18.09 6.63 24.52
N TYR A 342 -17.50 5.65 23.84
CA TYR A 342 -16.05 5.52 23.69
C TYR A 342 -15.47 6.67 22.86
N GLY A 343 -16.15 7.09 21.79
CA GLY A 343 -15.74 8.22 20.97
C GLY A 343 -15.66 9.54 21.74
N ILE A 344 -16.65 9.83 22.59
CA ILE A 344 -16.64 11.04 23.45
C ILE A 344 -15.69 10.90 24.64
N PHE A 345 -15.49 9.68 25.16
CA PHE A 345 -14.46 9.39 26.15
C PHE A 345 -13.06 9.76 25.63
N ARG A 346 -12.75 9.43 24.36
CA ARG A 346 -11.48 9.77 23.71
C ARG A 346 -11.24 11.28 23.59
N LYS A 347 -12.29 12.08 23.80
CA LYS A 347 -12.27 13.55 23.87
C LYS A 347 -12.49 14.08 25.28
N PHE A 348 -12.22 13.26 26.30
CA PHE A 348 -12.20 13.63 27.72
C PHE A 348 -13.56 14.08 28.30
N ALA A 349 -14.67 13.55 27.77
CA ALA A 349 -16.02 13.87 28.27
C ALA A 349 -16.29 13.41 29.71
N PHE A 350 -15.54 12.42 30.20
CA PHE A 350 -15.78 11.76 31.49
C PHE A 350 -14.60 11.87 32.45
N LYS A 351 -14.90 11.94 33.76
CA LYS A 351 -13.92 11.65 34.81
C LYS A 351 -13.78 10.15 34.92
N VAL A 352 -12.57 9.64 34.73
CA VAL A 352 -12.33 8.20 34.68
C VAL A 352 -11.23 7.75 35.63
N GLU A 353 -11.32 6.48 36.03
CA GLU A 353 -10.22 5.73 36.61
C GLU A 353 -9.84 4.64 35.60
N LEU A 354 -8.56 4.63 35.19
CA LEU A 354 -8.06 3.64 34.25
C LEU A 354 -7.72 2.35 34.99
N GLY A 355 -8.42 1.27 34.63
CA GLY A 355 -8.13 -0.08 35.10
C GLY A 355 -7.05 -0.78 34.27
N VAL A 356 -6.99 -2.12 34.37
CA VAL A 356 -6.07 -2.97 33.60
C VAL A 356 -6.41 -2.94 32.10
N ASP A 357 -7.70 -2.85 31.75
CA ASP A 357 -8.17 -2.68 30.37
C ASP A 357 -8.29 -1.19 30.03
N ARG A 358 -7.47 -0.74 29.08
CA ARG A 358 -7.47 0.65 28.60
C ARG A 358 -8.69 0.99 27.74
N TYR A 359 -9.44 0.00 27.26
CA TYR A 359 -10.60 0.20 26.40
C TYR A 359 -11.92 0.26 27.16
N ASN A 360 -11.94 -0.14 28.43
CA ASN A 360 -13.12 -0.10 29.29
C ASN A 360 -12.86 0.72 30.58
N PRO A 361 -12.75 2.06 30.48
CA PRO A 361 -12.49 2.91 31.64
C PRO A 361 -13.64 2.84 32.65
N VAL A 362 -13.31 2.94 33.95
CA VAL A 362 -14.32 3.09 35.01
C VAL A 362 -14.73 4.55 35.07
N ILE A 363 -16.01 4.83 34.83
CA ILE A 363 -16.55 6.19 34.82
C ILE A 363 -16.89 6.61 36.25
N LYS A 364 -16.28 7.69 36.72
CA LYS A 364 -16.49 8.28 38.06
C LYS A 364 -17.40 9.50 38.02
N GLY A 365 -17.77 9.96 36.83
CA GLY A 365 -18.70 11.06 36.64
C GLY A 365 -18.47 11.78 35.32
N ILE A 366 -19.30 12.80 35.09
CA ILE A 366 -19.25 13.62 33.89
C ILE A 366 -18.24 14.76 34.11
N GLN A 367 -17.38 15.00 33.12
CA GLN A 367 -16.41 16.10 33.11
C GLN A 367 -16.87 17.26 32.23
N LEU A 368 -17.41 16.95 31.06
CA LEU A 368 -17.91 17.91 30.08
C LEU A 368 -19.43 17.78 29.96
N ASP A 369 -20.12 18.91 29.86
CA ASP A 369 -21.59 18.95 29.78
C ASP A 369 -22.12 18.16 28.58
N LYS A 370 -23.25 17.45 28.75
CA LYS A 370 -23.87 16.62 27.71
C LYS A 370 -24.18 17.42 26.43
N SER A 371 -24.44 18.73 26.55
CA SER A 371 -24.76 19.60 25.41
C SER A 371 -23.69 19.60 24.31
N ILE A 372 -22.44 19.26 24.62
CA ILE A 372 -21.34 19.20 23.64
C ILE A 372 -20.92 17.79 23.24
N TRP A 373 -21.56 16.73 23.76
CA TRP A 373 -21.11 15.36 23.50
C TRP A 373 -21.20 14.95 22.03
N ASP A 374 -22.21 15.43 21.30
CA ASP A 374 -22.32 15.12 19.86
C ASP A 374 -21.16 15.75 19.07
N ASP A 375 -20.81 17.00 19.38
CA ASP A 375 -19.68 17.71 18.77
C ASP A 375 -18.36 16.95 19.01
N LEU A 376 -18.13 16.48 20.24
CA LEU A 376 -16.95 15.69 20.60
C LEU A 376 -16.90 14.35 19.83
N PHE A 377 -18.06 13.69 19.68
CA PHE A 377 -18.15 12.45 18.92
C PHE A 377 -17.81 12.69 17.45
N ILE A 378 -18.39 13.73 16.84
CA ILE A 378 -18.15 14.12 15.44
C ILE A 378 -16.67 14.47 15.24
N GLU A 379 -16.08 15.26 16.13
CA GLU A 379 -14.67 15.61 16.08
C GLU A 379 -13.76 14.38 16.16
N ASN A 380 -14.10 13.41 17.02
CA ASN A 380 -13.36 12.15 17.09
C ASN A 380 -13.48 11.34 15.80
N MET A 381 -14.67 11.27 15.19
CA MET A 381 -14.87 10.55 13.93
C MET A 381 -14.11 11.19 12.77
N ILE A 382 -14.15 12.52 12.64
CA ILE A 382 -13.41 13.23 11.60
C ILE A 382 -11.90 13.09 11.82
N ALA A 383 -11.40 13.18 13.05
CA ALA A 383 -9.98 12.97 13.33
C ALA A 383 -9.51 11.55 12.95
N VAL A 384 -10.37 10.54 13.13
CA VAL A 384 -10.08 9.17 12.71
C VAL A 384 -10.10 9.05 11.18
N MET A 385 -11.00 9.76 10.48
CA MET A 385 -10.96 9.86 9.01
C MET A 385 -9.65 10.48 8.50
N VAL A 386 -9.18 11.57 9.13
CA VAL A 386 -7.89 12.21 8.78
C VAL A 386 -6.72 11.25 9.02
N SER A 387 -6.71 10.56 10.17
CA SER A 387 -5.65 9.60 10.51
C SER A 387 -5.59 8.39 9.57
N ASP A 388 -6.67 8.09 8.86
CA ASP A 388 -6.75 7.02 7.86
C ASP A 388 -6.51 7.56 6.43
N ASP A 389 -5.91 8.75 6.30
CA ASP A 389 -5.55 9.44 5.04
C ASP A 389 -6.75 9.68 4.10
N MET A 390 -7.92 10.10 4.62
CA MET A 390 -9.04 10.54 3.79
C MET A 390 -8.75 11.92 3.18
N ASP A 391 -8.36 11.93 1.90
CA ASP A 391 -7.88 13.11 1.15
C ASP A 391 -8.95 14.21 0.89
N GLU A 392 -10.24 13.92 1.02
CA GLU A 392 -11.33 14.87 0.69
C GLU A 392 -12.38 14.94 1.83
N LEU A 393 -12.13 15.76 2.86
CA LEU A 393 -13.13 16.12 3.87
C LEU A 393 -13.94 17.34 3.42
N ASN A 394 -15.19 17.12 3.04
CA ASN A 394 -16.13 18.16 2.64
C ASN A 394 -17.08 18.51 3.82
N PRO A 395 -17.03 19.75 4.36
CA PRO A 395 -17.84 20.14 5.51
C PRO A 395 -19.36 20.03 5.30
N GLU A 396 -19.86 20.24 4.07
CA GLU A 396 -21.29 20.18 3.75
C GLU A 396 -21.79 18.74 3.76
N ALA A 397 -21.04 17.82 3.14
CA ALA A 397 -21.38 16.41 3.15
C ALA A 397 -21.23 15.78 4.56
N LEU A 398 -20.26 16.23 5.36
CA LEU A 398 -20.13 15.83 6.76
C LEU A 398 -21.31 16.36 7.60
N ALA A 399 -21.77 17.59 7.34
CA ALA A 399 -22.91 18.16 8.05
C ALA A 399 -24.20 17.38 7.74
N GLU A 400 -24.40 16.99 6.49
CA GLU A 400 -25.51 16.14 6.08
C GLU A 400 -25.42 14.73 6.72
N LEU A 401 -24.23 14.11 6.70
CA LEU A 401 -23.99 12.81 7.33
C LEU A 401 -24.38 12.79 8.81
N PHE A 402 -23.89 13.75 9.57
CA PHE A 402 -24.10 13.79 11.02
C PHE A 402 -25.45 14.43 11.41
N GLY A 403 -26.14 15.09 10.48
CA GLY A 403 -27.37 15.83 10.75
C GLY A 403 -27.13 17.09 11.58
N VAL A 404 -26.02 17.81 11.31
CA VAL A 404 -25.57 19.00 12.07
C VAL A 404 -25.37 20.21 11.17
N ASN A 405 -25.01 21.36 11.73
CA ASN A 405 -24.75 22.58 10.97
C ASN A 405 -23.34 22.56 10.33
N VAL A 406 -23.23 22.99 9.08
CA VAL A 406 -21.97 23.13 8.32
C VAL A 406 -20.91 23.96 9.05
N THR A 407 -21.32 24.91 9.88
CA THR A 407 -20.40 25.73 10.69
C THR A 407 -19.58 24.88 11.66
N LEU A 408 -20.18 23.83 12.24
CA LEU A 408 -19.49 22.91 13.16
C LEU A 408 -18.45 22.07 12.41
N THR A 409 -18.86 21.41 11.33
CA THR A 409 -17.96 20.57 10.53
C THR A 409 -16.85 21.36 9.87
N SER A 410 -17.12 22.60 9.42
CA SER A 410 -16.09 23.50 8.88
C SER A 410 -15.05 23.88 9.93
N LYS A 411 -15.47 24.15 11.17
CA LYS A 411 -14.54 24.43 12.28
C LYS A 411 -13.66 23.23 12.59
N ILE A 412 -14.25 22.03 12.66
CA ILE A 412 -13.53 20.79 12.97
C ILE A 412 -12.50 20.50 11.88
N VAL A 413 -12.91 20.53 10.60
CA VAL A 413 -12.02 20.29 9.46
C VAL A 413 -10.90 21.32 9.37
N ALA A 414 -11.12 22.58 9.79
CA ALA A 414 -10.07 23.59 9.82
C ALA A 414 -9.08 23.44 10.98
N THR A 415 -9.42 22.67 12.01
CA THR A 415 -8.61 22.49 13.23
C THR A 415 -7.75 21.22 13.18
N LEU A 416 -8.20 20.23 12.41
CA LEU A 416 -7.49 18.98 12.13
C LEU A 416 -6.63 19.14 10.87
#